data_AF-V8AQ29-F1
#
_entry.id   AF-V8AQ29-F1
#
_cell.length_a   1.000
_cell.length_b   1.000
_cell.length_c   1.000
_cell.angle_alpha   90.00
_cell.angle_beta   90.00
_cell.angle_gamma   90.00
#
_symmetry.space_group_name_H-M   'P 1'
#
loop_
_entity.id
_entity.type
_entity.pdbx_description
1 polymer ?
#
loop_
_entity_poly.entity_id
_entity_poly.type
_entity_poly.pdbx_seq_one_letter_code
_entity_poly.pdbx_strand_id
1 'polypeptide(L)'
;MITALADSVRRLTVDHLHVVGDIYDRGPYPDKIIDRLISMPSVDVQWGNHDIIWMATLAGSPLAMMNVIRISSRYGNLDILEDSYGINLRPLIEYAERYYEPSPAFAPRLTEGEYLSQEECDLLNKLQQATAILQFKLESQLIARRPDFHLEERDVLHFINYDEKRISLKGKQYDLQEFQAPTVDPVQPEQLSAEEEILLKKLLKNFKASQKLKKHIDFLLEKGSMYLSYNGNLLIHGCLPLHENGDFKCFRLEGEAYSGRELLDLFEDHVRKSLAHPDVQEDLSTDLLWYLWVGESSSLFGKEAMTTFERYYISDKATHVEKKNPYYRLREEPETICRILKNFGMDEKGHIINGHTPVKEKKGEEPIKAGGKLIVIDGGFSKPYQKETGIAGYTLLYNSYGMQLAAHEPFKTIKAAVEDGSDIVSVKRLVDRVEERTCVKDTNIGQELLKTIDDLEYLFENYEKY
;
A
#
# COMPACT_ATOMS: atom_id res chain seq x y z
N MET A 1 19.06 32.07 -12.41
CA MET A 1 19.34 32.55 -11.03
C MET A 1 18.19 32.25 -10.09
N ILE A 2 16.96 32.72 -10.35
CA ILE A 2 15.79 32.51 -9.47
C ILE A 2 15.48 31.02 -9.24
N THR A 3 15.45 30.20 -10.30
CA THR A 3 15.22 28.75 -10.18
C THR A 3 16.28 28.07 -9.32
N ALA A 4 17.55 28.37 -9.55
CA ALA A 4 18.66 27.81 -8.77
C ALA A 4 18.60 28.22 -7.30
N LEU A 5 18.24 29.48 -7.00
CA LEU A 5 18.06 29.95 -5.63
C LEU A 5 16.90 29.23 -4.94
N ALA A 6 15.74 29.11 -5.60
CA ALA A 6 14.59 28.41 -5.07
C ALA A 6 14.88 26.93 -4.82
N ASP A 7 15.58 26.26 -5.75
CA ASP A 7 16.01 24.87 -5.60
C ASP A 7 16.99 24.70 -4.45
N SER A 8 17.95 25.61 -4.28
CA SER A 8 18.89 25.62 -3.16
C SER A 8 18.18 25.82 -1.82
N VAL A 9 17.27 26.79 -1.72
CA VAL A 9 16.48 27.02 -0.49
C VAL A 9 15.70 25.76 -0.13
N ARG A 10 15.02 25.13 -1.09
CA ARG A 10 14.27 23.90 -0.84
C ARG A 10 15.18 22.76 -0.36
N ARG A 11 16.35 22.59 -0.99
CA ARG A 11 17.33 21.55 -0.63
C ARG A 11 17.96 21.78 0.75
N LEU A 12 18.11 23.03 1.18
CA LEU A 12 18.70 23.36 2.48
C LEU A 12 17.67 23.41 3.61
N THR A 13 16.39 23.61 3.29
CA THR A 13 15.31 23.67 4.29
C THR A 13 14.85 22.28 4.74
N VAL A 14 14.90 21.29 3.84
CA VAL A 14 14.47 19.92 4.13
C VAL A 14 15.71 19.03 4.20
N ASP A 15 16.06 18.64 5.43
CA ASP A 15 17.20 17.74 5.70
C ASP A 15 16.89 16.29 5.26
N HIS A 16 15.70 15.81 5.57
CA HIS A 16 15.26 14.45 5.28
C HIS A 16 13.75 14.39 5.07
N LEU A 17 13.29 13.58 4.11
CA LEU A 17 11.88 13.39 3.78
C LEU A 17 11.44 11.96 4.09
N HIS A 18 10.50 11.82 5.02
CA HIS A 18 9.80 10.57 5.29
C HIS A 18 8.54 10.47 4.42
N VAL A 19 8.44 9.43 3.59
CA VAL A 19 7.21 9.10 2.86
C VAL A 19 6.52 7.92 3.55
N VAL A 20 5.51 8.20 4.37
CA VAL A 20 4.73 7.17 5.08
C VAL A 20 3.42 6.98 4.34
N GLY A 21 3.36 6.09 3.35
CA GLY A 21 2.19 6.05 2.48
C GLY A 21 2.34 5.28 1.19
N ASP A 22 1.19 4.86 0.64
CA ASP A 22 1.10 4.38 -0.73
C ASP A 22 1.48 5.48 -1.73
N ILE A 23 2.38 5.14 -2.65
CA ILE A 23 2.70 5.99 -3.81
C ILE A 23 1.84 5.55 -4.99
N TYR A 24 1.77 4.25 -5.23
CA TYR A 24 0.97 3.68 -6.32
C TYR A 24 -0.54 3.75 -6.04
N ASP A 25 -1.33 3.80 -7.12
CA ASP A 25 -2.80 3.84 -7.11
C ASP A 25 -3.45 5.03 -6.36
N ARG A 26 -2.66 6.03 -5.96
CA ARG A 26 -3.13 7.27 -5.33
C ARG A 26 -3.32 8.43 -6.33
N GLY A 27 -3.03 8.22 -7.61
CA GLY A 27 -3.23 9.17 -8.70
C GLY A 27 -2.68 8.65 -10.03
N PRO A 28 -2.79 9.43 -11.12
CA PRO A 28 -2.44 8.98 -12.47
C PRO A 28 -0.93 8.92 -12.76
N TYR A 29 -0.08 9.55 -11.95
CA TYR A 29 1.36 9.69 -12.24
C TYR A 29 2.28 9.28 -11.08
N PRO A 30 2.14 8.08 -10.48
CA PRO A 30 3.03 7.65 -9.41
C PRO A 30 4.47 7.44 -9.92
N ASP A 31 4.66 7.17 -11.22
CA ASP A 31 5.96 7.07 -11.84
C ASP A 31 6.75 8.40 -11.74
N LYS A 32 6.10 9.54 -11.95
CA LYS A 32 6.70 10.88 -11.80
C LYS A 32 7.01 11.19 -10.33
N ILE A 33 6.21 10.68 -9.39
CA ILE A 33 6.47 10.82 -7.95
C ILE A 33 7.76 10.09 -7.60
N ILE A 34 7.90 8.83 -8.02
CA ILE A 34 9.11 8.04 -7.74
C ILE A 34 10.34 8.65 -8.42
N ASP A 35 10.25 9.05 -9.69
CA ASP A 35 11.34 9.76 -10.39
C ASP A 35 11.79 11.01 -9.61
N ARG A 36 10.82 11.72 -9.00
CA ARG A 36 11.10 12.89 -8.17
C ARG A 36 11.77 12.51 -6.85
N LEU A 37 11.31 11.47 -6.16
CA LEU A 37 11.89 10.98 -4.90
C LEU A 37 13.32 10.48 -5.11
N ILE A 38 13.59 9.75 -6.20
CA ILE A 38 14.95 9.29 -6.58
C ILE A 38 15.92 10.48 -6.71
N SER A 39 15.44 11.64 -7.17
CA SER A 39 16.27 12.84 -7.32
C SER A 39 16.54 13.60 -6.01
N MET A 40 15.88 13.22 -4.91
CA MET A 40 16.06 13.84 -3.61
C MET A 40 17.30 13.28 -2.91
N PRO A 41 18.03 14.12 -2.15
CA PRO A 41 19.27 13.68 -1.52
C PRO A 41 19.05 12.72 -0.34
N SER A 42 17.92 12.84 0.35
CA SER A 42 17.70 12.22 1.66
C SER A 42 16.22 11.90 1.82
N VAL A 43 15.86 10.62 1.64
CA VAL A 43 14.49 10.13 1.63
C VAL A 43 14.42 8.68 2.07
N ASP A 44 13.37 8.34 2.80
CA ASP A 44 12.95 6.98 3.12
C ASP A 44 11.46 6.79 2.86
N VAL A 45 11.03 5.53 2.73
CA VAL A 45 9.64 5.17 2.42
C VAL A 45 9.16 4.06 3.36
N GLN A 46 7.99 4.22 3.98
CA GLN A 46 7.31 3.11 4.63
C GLN A 46 6.25 2.57 3.69
N TRP A 47 6.46 1.33 3.23
CA TRP A 47 5.68 0.75 2.14
C TRP A 47 4.20 0.66 2.50
N GLY A 48 3.37 0.98 1.51
CA GLY A 48 1.95 0.70 1.59
C GLY A 48 1.49 -0.59 0.95
N ASN A 49 0.23 -0.94 1.17
CA ASN A 49 -0.37 -2.15 0.58
C ASN A 49 -0.37 -2.08 -0.95
N HIS A 50 -0.57 -0.90 -1.54
CA HIS A 50 -0.50 -0.73 -3.00
C HIS A 50 0.93 -0.87 -3.48
N ASP A 51 1.91 -0.27 -2.79
CA ASP A 51 3.32 -0.41 -3.19
C ASP A 51 3.78 -1.87 -3.15
N ILE A 52 3.39 -2.64 -2.13
CA ILE A 52 3.69 -4.07 -2.03
C ILE A 52 3.13 -4.86 -3.21
N ILE A 53 1.93 -4.54 -3.71
CA ILE A 53 1.37 -5.24 -4.88
C ILE A 53 2.18 -4.98 -6.15
N TRP A 54 2.66 -3.75 -6.34
CA TRP A 54 3.54 -3.40 -7.45
C TRP A 54 4.92 -4.08 -7.31
N MET A 55 5.47 -4.12 -6.09
CA MET A 55 6.69 -4.87 -5.77
C MET A 55 6.52 -6.38 -6.03
N ALA A 56 5.40 -6.96 -5.61
CA ALA A 56 5.08 -8.38 -5.80
C ALA A 56 4.96 -8.77 -7.27
N THR A 57 4.42 -7.87 -8.08
CA THR A 57 4.33 -8.07 -9.53
C THR A 57 5.73 -8.20 -10.15
N LEU A 58 6.66 -7.33 -9.76
CA LEU A 58 8.05 -7.42 -10.24
C LEU A 58 8.78 -8.65 -9.66
N ALA A 59 8.45 -9.03 -8.42
CA ALA A 59 8.92 -10.24 -7.77
C ALA A 59 8.36 -11.54 -8.38
N GLY A 60 7.51 -11.46 -9.41
CA GLY A 60 7.06 -12.62 -10.18
C GLY A 60 5.69 -13.16 -9.80
N SER A 61 4.94 -12.50 -8.91
CA SER A 61 3.59 -12.92 -8.53
C SER A 61 2.57 -12.69 -9.67
N PRO A 62 2.02 -13.73 -10.32
CA PRO A 62 0.98 -13.57 -11.33
C PRO A 62 -0.31 -12.98 -10.75
N LEU A 63 -0.57 -13.26 -9.47
CA LEU A 63 -1.77 -12.85 -8.78
C LEU A 63 -1.73 -11.34 -8.48
N ALA A 64 -0.61 -10.83 -7.96
CA ALA A 64 -0.40 -9.40 -7.81
C ALA A 64 -0.47 -8.67 -9.16
N MET A 65 0.09 -9.26 -10.22
CA MET A 65 0.03 -8.72 -11.59
C MET A 65 -1.42 -8.54 -12.06
N MET A 66 -2.28 -9.55 -11.88
CA MET A 66 -3.71 -9.43 -12.21
C MET A 66 -4.38 -8.32 -11.41
N ASN A 67 -4.05 -8.19 -10.11
CA ASN A 67 -4.59 -7.14 -9.26
C ASN A 67 -4.15 -5.73 -9.70
N VAL A 68 -2.87 -5.53 -10.08
CA VAL A 68 -2.38 -4.26 -10.63
C VAL A 68 -3.19 -3.86 -11.85
N ILE A 69 -3.30 -4.75 -12.84
CA ILE A 69 -4.04 -4.45 -14.08
C ILE A 69 -5.51 -4.17 -13.76
N ARG A 70 -6.13 -4.96 -12.88
CA ARG A 70 -7.53 -4.76 -12.47
C ARG A 70 -7.74 -3.39 -11.83
N ILE A 71 -6.86 -2.97 -10.93
CA ILE A 71 -6.94 -1.66 -10.26
C ILE A 71 -6.72 -0.54 -11.28
N SER A 72 -5.69 -0.65 -12.13
CA SER A 72 -5.45 0.29 -13.23
C SER A 72 -6.67 0.44 -14.14
N SER A 73 -7.28 -0.66 -14.56
CA SER A 73 -8.49 -0.65 -15.39
C SER A 73 -9.68 -0.05 -14.66
N ARG A 74 -9.86 -0.36 -13.37
CA ARG A 74 -10.97 0.15 -12.56
C ARG A 74 -10.94 1.66 -12.43
N TYR A 75 -9.77 2.29 -12.37
CA TYR A 75 -9.63 3.73 -12.11
C TYR A 75 -9.18 4.54 -13.32
N GLY A 76 -9.20 3.95 -14.53
CA GLY A 76 -8.83 4.66 -15.76
C GLY A 76 -7.35 5.04 -15.83
N ASN A 77 -6.48 4.30 -15.14
CA ASN A 77 -5.04 4.53 -15.10
C ASN A 77 -4.31 3.42 -15.86
N LEU A 78 -4.75 3.07 -17.07
CA LEU A 78 -4.09 2.02 -17.87
C LEU A 78 -2.78 2.55 -18.49
N ASP A 79 -2.75 3.84 -18.84
CA ASP A 79 -1.60 4.54 -19.45
C ASP A 79 -0.32 4.39 -18.62
N ILE A 80 -0.41 4.25 -17.30
CA ILE A 80 0.78 4.00 -16.48
C ILE A 80 1.51 2.70 -16.88
N LEU A 81 0.75 1.65 -17.24
CA LEU A 81 1.32 0.37 -17.62
C LEU A 81 1.92 0.46 -19.02
N GLU A 82 1.18 1.03 -19.97
CA GLU A 82 1.58 1.08 -21.39
C GLU A 82 2.59 2.20 -21.67
N ASP A 83 2.27 3.45 -21.34
CA ASP A 83 3.07 4.62 -21.68
C ASP A 83 4.25 4.83 -20.73
N SER A 84 4.01 4.75 -19.41
CA SER A 84 5.07 5.00 -18.43
C SER A 84 6.01 3.81 -18.27
N TYR A 85 5.47 2.59 -18.20
CA TYR A 85 6.27 1.38 -17.96
C TYR A 85 6.53 0.53 -19.21
N GLY A 86 5.92 0.82 -20.36
CA GLY A 86 6.19 0.10 -21.61
C GLY A 86 5.69 -1.35 -21.61
N ILE A 87 4.68 -1.67 -20.81
CA ILE A 87 4.16 -3.02 -20.64
C ILE A 87 3.16 -3.30 -21.77
N ASN A 88 3.46 -4.31 -22.59
CA ASN A 88 2.57 -4.73 -23.65
C ASN A 88 1.40 -5.56 -23.10
N LEU A 89 0.19 -4.97 -23.11
CA LEU A 89 -1.05 -5.60 -22.66
C LEU A 89 -1.90 -6.20 -23.79
N ARG A 90 -1.47 -6.07 -25.05
CA ARG A 90 -2.23 -6.55 -26.22
C ARG A 90 -2.72 -7.99 -26.11
N PRO A 91 -1.92 -8.98 -25.65
CA PRO A 91 -2.42 -10.34 -25.48
C PRO A 91 -3.60 -10.46 -24.49
N LEU A 92 -3.62 -9.63 -23.45
CA LEU A 92 -4.71 -9.60 -22.47
C LEU A 92 -5.94 -8.88 -23.03
N ILE A 93 -5.74 -7.81 -23.81
CA ILE A 93 -6.82 -7.12 -24.50
C ILE A 93 -7.53 -8.06 -25.47
N GLU A 94 -6.77 -8.74 -26.35
CA GLU A 94 -7.32 -9.71 -27.30
C GLU A 94 -8.05 -10.87 -26.60
N TYR A 95 -7.56 -11.30 -25.43
CA TYR A 95 -8.22 -12.29 -24.59
C TYR A 95 -9.53 -11.75 -24.00
N ALA A 96 -9.51 -10.56 -23.42
CA ALA A 96 -10.69 -9.94 -22.79
C ALA A 96 -11.79 -9.67 -23.82
N GLU A 97 -11.44 -9.18 -25.00
CA GLU A 97 -12.39 -8.94 -26.10
C GLU A 97 -13.06 -10.22 -26.60
N ARG A 98 -12.35 -11.35 -26.60
CA ARG A 98 -12.89 -12.63 -27.07
C ARG A 98 -13.92 -13.24 -26.13
N TYR A 99 -13.69 -13.11 -24.83
CA TYR A 99 -14.46 -13.86 -23.83
C TYR A 99 -15.48 -13.00 -23.06
N TYR A 100 -15.28 -11.68 -22.94
CA TYR A 100 -16.09 -10.84 -22.06
C TYR A 100 -16.87 -9.76 -22.82
N GLU A 101 -18.08 -9.49 -22.34
CA GLU A 101 -18.90 -8.34 -22.76
C GLU A 101 -19.05 -7.32 -21.63
N PRO A 102 -19.20 -6.01 -21.94
CA PRO A 102 -19.25 -4.99 -20.91
C PRO A 102 -20.43 -5.22 -19.95
N SER A 103 -20.17 -5.14 -18.65
CA SER A 103 -21.19 -5.27 -17.60
C SER A 103 -21.27 -3.98 -16.77
N PRO A 104 -22.48 -3.49 -16.43
CA PRO A 104 -22.67 -2.37 -15.53
C PRO A 104 -21.86 -2.45 -14.21
N ALA A 105 -21.71 -3.65 -13.64
CA ALA A 105 -20.93 -3.86 -12.41
C ALA A 105 -19.44 -3.49 -12.52
N PHE A 106 -18.89 -3.49 -13.74
CA PHE A 106 -17.48 -3.25 -14.06
C PHE A 106 -17.23 -1.90 -14.75
N ALA A 107 -18.18 -0.97 -14.64
CA ALA A 107 -17.98 0.39 -15.15
C ALA A 107 -16.76 1.05 -14.47
N PRO A 108 -15.80 1.61 -15.24
CA PRO A 108 -14.65 2.32 -14.70
C PRO A 108 -15.07 3.49 -13.80
N ARG A 109 -14.29 3.72 -12.75
CA ARG A 109 -14.47 4.80 -11.76
C ARG A 109 -13.46 5.91 -12.04
N LEU A 110 -13.82 6.77 -12.98
CA LEU A 110 -12.99 7.89 -13.41
C LEU A 110 -13.00 9.03 -12.40
N THR A 111 -11.90 9.78 -12.35
CA THR A 111 -11.80 10.97 -11.51
C THR A 111 -12.55 12.13 -12.16
N GLU A 112 -13.05 13.06 -11.35
CA GLU A 112 -13.77 14.24 -11.85
C GLU A 112 -12.90 15.06 -12.83
N GLY A 113 -13.40 15.25 -14.06
CA GLY A 113 -12.70 15.95 -15.15
C GLY A 113 -11.95 15.04 -16.12
N GLU A 114 -11.87 13.73 -15.86
CA GLU A 114 -11.38 12.74 -16.83
C GLU A 114 -12.53 12.23 -17.68
N TYR A 115 -12.32 12.19 -18.99
CA TYR A 115 -13.30 11.72 -19.95
C TYR A 115 -12.63 10.70 -20.86
N LEU A 116 -13.18 9.49 -20.87
CA LEU A 116 -12.83 8.45 -21.81
C LEU A 116 -13.95 8.32 -22.86
N SER A 117 -13.59 7.90 -24.06
CA SER A 117 -14.54 7.46 -25.07
C SER A 117 -15.31 6.22 -24.57
N GLN A 118 -16.46 5.94 -25.20
CA GLN A 118 -17.23 4.74 -24.87
C GLN A 118 -16.42 3.47 -25.16
N GLU A 119 -15.65 3.45 -26.25
CA GLU A 119 -14.80 2.32 -26.63
C GLU A 119 -13.73 2.04 -25.57
N GLU A 120 -13.08 3.08 -25.03
CA GLU A 120 -12.13 2.95 -23.92
C GLU A 120 -12.82 2.46 -22.64
N CYS A 121 -14.01 2.96 -22.33
CA CYS A 121 -14.77 2.49 -21.18
C CYS A 121 -15.11 1.00 -21.28
N ASP A 122 -15.52 0.54 -22.46
CA ASP A 122 -15.86 -0.86 -22.73
C ASP A 122 -14.61 -1.75 -22.66
N LEU A 123 -13.48 -1.28 -23.17
CA LEU A 123 -12.19 -1.97 -23.07
C LEU A 123 -11.77 -2.16 -21.60
N LEU A 124 -11.76 -1.09 -20.82
CA LEU A 124 -11.38 -1.14 -19.41
C LEU A 124 -12.31 -2.06 -18.60
N ASN A 125 -13.60 -2.05 -18.93
CA ASN A 125 -14.60 -2.92 -18.33
C ASN A 125 -14.29 -4.41 -18.58
N LYS A 126 -14.06 -4.78 -19.85
CA LYS A 126 -13.70 -6.16 -20.24
C LYS A 126 -12.39 -6.61 -19.59
N LEU A 127 -11.38 -5.74 -19.56
CA LEU A 127 -10.11 -6.01 -18.89
C LEU A 127 -10.29 -6.25 -17.38
N GLN A 128 -11.11 -5.44 -16.72
CA GLN A 128 -11.38 -5.58 -15.29
C GLN A 128 -12.10 -6.90 -14.99
N GLN A 129 -13.03 -7.34 -15.83
CA GLN A 129 -13.70 -8.64 -15.70
C GLN A 129 -12.72 -9.80 -15.89
N ALA A 130 -11.96 -9.78 -16.99
CA ALA A 130 -11.00 -10.84 -17.31
C ALA A 130 -9.95 -11.01 -16.20
N THR A 131 -9.38 -9.89 -15.72
CA THR A 131 -8.40 -9.90 -14.63
C THR A 131 -9.01 -10.29 -13.29
N ALA A 132 -10.28 -9.96 -13.02
CA ALA A 132 -10.97 -10.41 -11.80
C ALA A 132 -11.12 -11.94 -11.77
N ILE A 133 -11.61 -12.56 -12.86
CA ILE A 133 -11.76 -14.02 -12.94
C ILE A 133 -10.39 -14.72 -12.84
N LEU A 134 -9.39 -14.25 -13.58
CA LEU A 134 -8.02 -14.79 -13.48
C LEU A 134 -7.44 -14.65 -12.08
N GLN A 135 -7.67 -13.51 -11.42
CA GLN A 135 -7.25 -13.31 -10.03
C GLN A 135 -7.94 -14.31 -9.10
N PHE A 136 -9.24 -14.54 -9.21
CA PHE A 136 -9.95 -15.50 -8.35
C PHE A 136 -9.47 -16.95 -8.56
N LYS A 137 -9.14 -17.34 -9.79
CA LYS A 137 -8.50 -18.64 -10.07
C LYS A 137 -7.16 -18.78 -9.35
N LEU A 138 -6.31 -17.77 -9.48
CA LEU A 138 -5.00 -17.73 -8.84
C LEU A 138 -5.09 -17.67 -7.30
N GLU A 139 -6.07 -16.94 -6.75
CA GLU A 139 -6.37 -16.91 -5.32
C GLU A 139 -6.73 -18.30 -4.81
N SER A 140 -7.61 -19.01 -5.52
CA SER A 140 -8.01 -20.38 -5.15
C SER A 140 -6.80 -21.33 -5.13
N GLN A 141 -5.92 -21.25 -6.13
CA GLN A 141 -4.67 -22.04 -6.16
C GLN A 141 -3.74 -21.71 -4.98
N LEU A 142 -3.59 -20.43 -4.63
CA LEU A 142 -2.78 -19.99 -3.50
C LEU A 142 -3.37 -20.49 -2.17
N ILE A 143 -4.69 -20.38 -1.98
CA ILE A 143 -5.39 -20.85 -0.78
C ILE A 143 -5.16 -22.35 -0.58
N ALA A 144 -5.31 -23.15 -1.64
CA ALA A 144 -5.06 -24.59 -1.59
C ALA A 144 -3.59 -24.93 -1.25
N ARG A 145 -2.63 -24.14 -1.74
CA ARG A 145 -1.18 -24.34 -1.49
C ARG A 145 -0.73 -23.81 -0.12
N ARG A 146 -1.45 -22.87 0.49
CA ARG A 146 -1.07 -22.16 1.74
C ARG A 146 -2.20 -22.16 2.79
N PRO A 147 -2.53 -23.33 3.38
CA PRO A 147 -3.54 -23.40 4.45
C PRO A 147 -3.18 -22.57 5.70
N ASP A 148 -1.89 -22.37 5.96
CA ASP A 148 -1.40 -21.53 7.08
C ASP A 148 -1.86 -20.07 6.99
N PHE A 149 -2.31 -19.61 5.82
CA PHE A 149 -2.80 -18.23 5.64
C PHE A 149 -4.24 -18.05 6.12
N HIS A 150 -4.98 -19.13 6.39
CA HIS A 150 -6.36 -19.09 6.87
C HIS A 150 -7.30 -18.25 5.97
N LEU A 151 -7.16 -18.44 4.66
CA LEU A 151 -7.92 -17.72 3.63
C LEU A 151 -9.05 -18.57 3.01
N GLU A 152 -9.37 -19.74 3.58
CA GLU A 152 -10.30 -20.71 3.01
C GLU A 152 -11.72 -20.14 2.84
N GLU A 153 -12.15 -19.24 3.73
CA GLU A 153 -13.42 -18.52 3.60
C GLU A 153 -13.47 -17.55 2.39
N ARG A 154 -12.34 -17.36 1.70
CA ARG A 154 -12.18 -16.49 0.53
C ARG A 154 -11.99 -17.26 -0.78
N ASP A 155 -12.04 -18.59 -0.76
CA ASP A 155 -12.09 -19.40 -1.99
C ASP A 155 -13.49 -19.34 -2.61
N VAL A 156 -13.84 -18.16 -3.14
CA VAL A 156 -15.19 -17.82 -3.59
C VAL A 156 -15.65 -18.69 -4.75
N LEU A 157 -14.73 -19.17 -5.60
CA LEU A 157 -15.07 -19.97 -6.78
C LEU A 157 -15.68 -21.32 -6.39
N HIS A 158 -15.15 -21.97 -5.37
CA HIS A 158 -15.67 -23.24 -4.86
C HIS A 158 -17.01 -23.10 -4.11
N PHE A 159 -17.41 -21.89 -3.75
CA PHE A 159 -18.68 -21.64 -3.08
C PHE A 159 -19.84 -21.36 -4.03
N ILE A 160 -19.58 -21.31 -5.34
CA ILE A 160 -20.58 -21.02 -6.37
C ILE A 160 -21.25 -22.31 -6.82
N ASN A 161 -22.58 -22.31 -6.78
CA ASN A 161 -23.39 -23.21 -7.58
C ASN A 161 -23.61 -22.57 -8.96
N TYR A 162 -22.88 -23.05 -9.96
CA TYR A 162 -22.88 -22.51 -11.32
C TYR A 162 -24.21 -22.75 -12.06
N ASP A 163 -24.92 -23.84 -11.75
CA ASP A 163 -26.21 -24.17 -12.36
C ASP A 163 -27.32 -23.23 -11.86
N GLU A 164 -27.36 -22.99 -10.54
CA GLU A 164 -28.35 -22.09 -9.91
C GLU A 164 -27.94 -20.62 -9.94
N LYS A 165 -26.69 -20.32 -10.33
CA LYS A 165 -26.07 -18.99 -10.26
C LYS A 165 -26.17 -18.36 -8.87
N ARG A 166 -25.82 -19.16 -7.86
CA ARG A 166 -25.87 -18.79 -6.43
C ARG A 166 -24.54 -19.03 -5.75
N ILE A 167 -24.25 -18.28 -4.70
CA ILE A 167 -23.05 -18.45 -3.88
C ILE A 167 -23.40 -18.63 -2.41
N SER A 168 -22.71 -19.55 -1.74
CA SER A 168 -22.82 -19.81 -0.30
C SER A 168 -21.73 -19.07 0.48
N LEU A 169 -22.07 -17.98 1.16
CA LEU A 169 -21.13 -17.22 2.00
C LEU A 169 -21.59 -17.22 3.46
N LYS A 170 -20.71 -17.63 4.39
CA LYS A 170 -20.97 -17.62 5.85
C LYS A 170 -22.31 -18.26 6.25
N GLY A 171 -22.66 -19.37 5.59
CA GLY A 171 -23.90 -20.12 5.83
C GLY A 171 -25.18 -19.50 5.24
N LYS A 172 -25.06 -18.46 4.40
CA LYS A 172 -26.18 -17.83 3.68
C LYS A 172 -25.99 -17.97 2.17
N GLN A 173 -27.11 -18.05 1.45
CA GLN A 173 -27.15 -18.15 -0.01
C GLN A 173 -27.47 -16.78 -0.63
N TYR A 174 -26.78 -16.43 -1.70
CA TYR A 174 -26.95 -15.18 -2.43
C TYR A 174 -27.06 -15.45 -3.94
N ASP A 175 -27.97 -14.76 -4.62
CA ASP A 175 -28.06 -14.79 -6.08
C ASP A 175 -26.92 -13.95 -6.69
N LEU A 176 -26.22 -14.51 -7.68
CA LEU A 176 -25.17 -13.81 -8.41
C LEU A 176 -25.77 -12.91 -9.50
N GLN A 177 -25.41 -11.64 -9.50
CA GLN A 177 -25.82 -10.66 -10.50
C GLN A 177 -24.72 -10.44 -11.54
N GLU A 178 -25.09 -10.48 -12.83
CA GLU A 178 -24.19 -10.18 -13.95
C GLU A 178 -22.88 -10.99 -13.95
N PHE A 179 -22.89 -12.17 -13.32
CA PHE A 179 -21.71 -13.03 -13.22
C PHE A 179 -21.37 -13.65 -14.57
N GLN A 180 -20.26 -13.17 -15.15
CA GLN A 180 -19.66 -13.68 -16.38
C GLN A 180 -18.33 -14.36 -16.05
N ALA A 181 -18.29 -15.68 -16.16
CA ALA A 181 -17.09 -16.49 -15.94
C ALA A 181 -16.92 -17.52 -17.08
N PRO A 182 -16.77 -17.04 -18.34
CA PRO A 182 -16.84 -17.88 -19.54
C PRO A 182 -15.73 -18.93 -19.64
N THR A 183 -14.62 -18.73 -18.92
CA THR A 183 -13.45 -19.63 -18.94
C THR A 183 -13.29 -20.46 -17.67
N VAL A 184 -14.25 -20.39 -16.74
CA VAL A 184 -14.24 -21.20 -15.51
C VAL A 184 -14.89 -22.55 -15.78
N ASP A 185 -14.19 -23.63 -15.44
CA ASP A 185 -14.76 -24.98 -15.40
C ASP A 185 -15.49 -25.20 -14.07
N PRO A 186 -16.82 -25.43 -14.04
CA PRO A 186 -17.56 -25.65 -12.79
C PRO A 186 -17.06 -26.84 -11.94
N VAL A 187 -16.34 -27.79 -12.55
CA VAL A 187 -15.80 -28.97 -11.84
C VAL A 187 -14.46 -28.65 -11.16
N GLN A 188 -13.62 -27.84 -11.81
CA GLN A 188 -12.30 -27.42 -11.33
C GLN A 188 -12.14 -25.91 -11.54
N PRO A 189 -12.86 -25.08 -10.76
CA PRO A 189 -13.01 -23.68 -11.09
C PRO A 189 -11.72 -22.86 -10.91
N GLU A 190 -10.77 -23.35 -10.13
CA GLU A 190 -9.42 -22.81 -9.94
C GLU A 190 -8.50 -23.03 -11.15
N GLN A 191 -8.84 -23.95 -12.05
CA GLN A 191 -7.94 -24.35 -13.13
C GLN A 191 -7.80 -23.25 -14.20
N LEU A 192 -6.55 -22.94 -14.53
CA LEU A 192 -6.22 -22.11 -15.69
C LEU A 192 -6.25 -22.97 -16.95
N SER A 193 -6.87 -22.46 -18.00
CA SER A 193 -6.76 -23.04 -19.33
C SER A 193 -5.34 -22.86 -19.89
N ALA A 194 -4.98 -23.67 -20.89
CA ALA A 194 -3.67 -23.56 -21.55
C ALA A 194 -3.44 -22.17 -22.17
N GLU A 195 -4.49 -21.51 -22.66
CA GLU A 195 -4.41 -20.12 -23.14
C GLU A 195 -4.09 -19.15 -22.00
N GLU A 196 -4.79 -19.26 -20.86
CA GLU A 196 -4.57 -18.42 -19.68
C GLU A 196 -3.16 -18.59 -19.11
N GLU A 197 -2.62 -19.82 -19.05
CA GLU A 197 -1.24 -20.05 -18.62
C GLU A 197 -0.21 -19.38 -19.52
N ILE A 198 -0.39 -19.48 -20.85
CA ILE A 198 0.49 -18.83 -21.83
C ILE A 198 0.38 -17.31 -21.70
N LEU A 199 -0.82 -16.80 -21.49
CA LEU A 199 -1.09 -15.38 -21.28
C LEU A 199 -0.36 -14.86 -20.03
N LEU A 200 -0.52 -15.51 -18.88
CA LEU A 200 0.14 -15.11 -17.63
C LEU A 200 1.67 -15.13 -17.77
N LYS A 201 2.25 -16.17 -18.38
CA LYS A 201 3.70 -16.26 -18.62
C LYS A 201 4.21 -15.12 -19.50
N LYS A 202 3.47 -14.74 -20.56
CA LYS A 202 3.83 -13.61 -21.44
C LYS A 202 3.74 -12.28 -20.71
N LEU A 203 2.66 -12.05 -19.96
CA LEU A 203 2.46 -10.80 -19.21
C LEU A 203 3.53 -10.63 -18.14
N LEU A 204 3.83 -11.65 -17.33
CA LEU A 204 4.88 -11.58 -16.32
C LEU A 204 6.24 -11.23 -16.95
N LYS A 205 6.55 -11.82 -18.11
CA LYS A 205 7.77 -11.47 -18.85
C LYS A 205 7.78 -9.99 -19.27
N ASN A 206 6.65 -9.44 -19.70
CA ASN A 206 6.54 -8.03 -20.09
C ASN A 206 6.75 -7.09 -18.89
N PHE A 207 6.14 -7.39 -17.73
CA PHE A 207 6.36 -6.61 -16.50
C PHE A 207 7.83 -6.63 -16.06
N LYS A 208 8.45 -7.81 -16.02
CA LYS A 208 9.87 -7.96 -15.66
C LYS A 208 10.83 -7.28 -16.64
N ALA A 209 10.45 -7.15 -17.91
CA ALA A 209 11.26 -6.48 -18.92
C ALA A 209 11.25 -4.94 -18.78
N SER A 210 10.33 -4.36 -18.01
CA SER A 210 10.24 -2.92 -17.80
C SER A 210 11.40 -2.40 -16.95
N GLN A 211 12.37 -1.74 -17.60
CA GLN A 211 13.52 -1.16 -16.91
C GLN A 211 13.13 -0.02 -15.96
N LYS A 212 12.14 0.81 -16.35
CA LYS A 212 11.67 1.92 -15.51
C LYS A 212 10.97 1.39 -14.26
N LEU A 213 10.08 0.40 -14.40
CA LEU A 213 9.42 -0.22 -13.25
C LEU A 213 10.46 -0.87 -12.33
N LYS A 214 11.41 -1.62 -12.89
CA LYS A 214 12.49 -2.22 -12.11
C LYS A 214 13.27 -1.17 -11.30
N LYS A 215 13.70 -0.09 -11.93
CA LYS A 215 14.39 1.03 -11.25
C LYS A 215 13.56 1.61 -10.10
N HIS A 216 12.25 1.75 -10.30
CA HIS A 216 11.35 2.29 -9.27
C HIS A 216 11.21 1.35 -8.08
N ILE A 217 11.01 0.06 -8.34
CA ILE A 217 10.91 -0.96 -7.28
C ILE A 217 12.24 -1.14 -6.56
N ASP A 218 13.38 -1.12 -7.27
CA ASP A 218 14.72 -1.19 -6.67
C ASP A 218 14.93 0.00 -5.70
N PHE A 219 14.50 1.22 -6.08
CA PHE A 219 14.52 2.38 -5.18
C PHE A 219 13.64 2.19 -3.95
N LEU A 220 12.42 1.68 -4.11
CA LEU A 220 11.54 1.40 -2.97
C LEU A 220 12.12 0.33 -2.05
N LEU A 221 12.80 -0.68 -2.60
CA LEU A 221 13.45 -1.71 -1.82
C LEU A 221 14.67 -1.17 -1.05
N GLU A 222 15.45 -0.28 -1.67
CA GLU A 222 16.66 0.30 -1.09
C GLU A 222 16.34 1.33 0.00
N LYS A 223 15.38 2.22 -0.25
CA LYS A 223 15.01 3.32 0.66
C LYS A 223 13.82 3.01 1.54
N GLY A 224 13.20 1.84 1.37
CA GLY A 224 11.98 1.51 2.07
C GLY A 224 12.09 0.32 3.03
N SER A 225 11.07 0.27 3.89
CA SER A 225 10.92 -0.72 4.97
C SER A 225 9.44 -0.86 5.35
N MET A 226 9.09 -1.92 6.07
CA MET A 226 7.73 -2.10 6.61
C MET A 226 7.41 -1.07 7.72
N TYR A 227 8.43 -0.65 8.45
CA TYR A 227 8.37 0.38 9.48
C TYR A 227 9.75 1.03 9.64
N LEU A 228 9.79 2.24 10.18
CA LEU A 228 11.05 2.90 10.53
C LEU A 228 11.02 3.43 11.96
N SER A 229 12.11 3.18 12.69
CA SER A 229 12.36 3.76 14.00
C SER A 229 13.28 4.97 13.85
N TYR A 230 12.75 6.18 14.01
CA TYR A 230 13.48 7.42 13.74
C TYR A 230 13.24 8.51 14.79
N ASN A 231 14.33 8.98 15.39
CA ASN A 231 14.40 9.99 16.45
C ASN A 231 13.39 9.75 17.58
N GLY A 232 13.32 8.50 18.05
CA GLY A 232 12.40 8.08 19.11
C GLY A 232 10.94 7.91 18.67
N ASN A 233 10.65 7.98 17.37
CA ASN A 233 9.31 7.80 16.82
C ASN A 233 9.22 6.57 15.92
N LEU A 234 8.01 6.01 15.82
CA LEU A 234 7.70 4.87 14.95
C LEU A 234 6.89 5.33 13.75
N LEU A 235 7.43 5.13 12.56
CA LEU A 235 6.76 5.42 11.29
C LEU A 235 6.21 4.11 10.73
N ILE A 236 4.89 4.06 10.49
CA ILE A 236 4.20 2.90 9.92
C ILE A 236 3.11 3.33 8.95
N HIS A 237 2.94 2.62 7.83
CA HIS A 237 1.84 2.90 6.91
C HIS A 237 0.50 2.44 7.48
N GLY A 238 0.28 1.12 7.52
CA GLY A 238 -1.00 0.49 7.83
C GLY A 238 -1.35 0.45 9.32
N CYS A 239 -1.32 -0.74 9.89
CA CYS A 239 -1.65 -1.02 11.27
C CYS A 239 -0.72 -2.08 11.86
N LEU A 240 -0.78 -2.26 13.17
CA LEU A 240 -0.26 -3.46 13.82
C LEU A 240 -1.44 -4.37 14.18
N PRO A 241 -1.46 -5.65 13.76
CA PRO A 241 -2.58 -6.54 14.06
C PRO A 241 -2.75 -6.73 15.57
N LEU A 242 -3.93 -6.37 16.10
CA LEU A 242 -4.28 -6.54 17.52
C LEU A 242 -5.52 -7.43 17.70
N HIS A 243 -5.60 -8.08 18.86
CA HIS A 243 -6.85 -8.61 19.40
C HIS A 243 -7.69 -7.51 20.04
N GLU A 244 -8.96 -7.80 20.36
CA GLU A 244 -9.88 -6.83 20.99
C GLU A 244 -9.44 -6.38 22.39
N ASN A 245 -8.67 -7.21 23.10
CA ASN A 245 -8.03 -6.89 24.38
C ASN A 245 -6.72 -6.08 24.22
N GLY A 246 -6.30 -5.85 22.97
CA GLY A 246 -5.11 -5.11 22.59
C GLY A 246 -3.80 -5.89 22.58
N ASP A 247 -3.81 -7.18 22.92
CA ASP A 247 -2.63 -8.01 22.71
C ASP A 247 -2.29 -8.13 21.23
N PHE A 248 -1.01 -8.30 20.91
CA PHE A 248 -0.57 -8.47 19.52
C PHE A 248 -1.16 -9.77 18.96
N LYS A 249 -1.82 -9.65 17.80
CA LYS A 249 -2.36 -10.82 17.12
C LYS A 249 -1.22 -11.62 16.51
N CYS A 250 -1.20 -12.92 16.79
CA CYS A 250 -0.20 -13.82 16.24
C CYS A 250 -0.59 -14.30 14.84
N PHE A 251 0.39 -14.33 13.94
CA PHE A 251 0.33 -15.02 12.67
C PHE A 251 1.22 -16.27 12.76
N ARG A 252 0.67 -17.44 12.40
CA ARG A 252 1.41 -18.70 12.44
C ARG A 252 1.87 -19.05 11.04
N LEU A 253 3.15 -19.38 10.90
CA LEU A 253 3.75 -19.74 9.63
C LEU A 253 4.77 -20.85 9.85
N GLU A 254 4.62 -21.96 9.13
CA GLU A 254 5.53 -23.12 9.21
C GLU A 254 5.74 -23.64 10.66
N GLY A 255 4.73 -23.52 11.51
CA GLY A 255 4.74 -23.97 12.91
C GLY A 255 5.21 -22.92 13.94
N GLU A 256 5.84 -21.84 13.48
CA GLU A 256 6.27 -20.72 14.32
C GLU A 256 5.19 -19.64 14.42
N ALA A 257 5.18 -18.88 15.53
CA ALA A 257 4.20 -17.83 15.76
C ALA A 257 4.88 -16.46 15.87
N TYR A 258 4.45 -15.51 15.05
CA TYR A 258 5.02 -14.17 14.96
C TYR A 258 3.99 -13.12 15.34
N SER A 259 4.40 -12.12 16.11
CA SER A 259 3.50 -11.02 16.53
C SER A 259 4.28 -9.73 16.76
N GLY A 260 3.58 -8.59 16.77
CA GLY A 260 4.22 -7.29 17.00
C GLY A 260 5.31 -6.99 15.97
N ARG A 261 6.45 -6.48 16.43
CA ARG A 261 7.63 -6.18 15.63
C ARG A 261 8.15 -7.39 14.85
N GLU A 262 8.24 -8.56 15.48
CA GLU A 262 8.78 -9.78 14.85
C GLU A 262 7.96 -10.18 13.61
N LEU A 263 6.65 -9.91 13.62
CA LEU A 263 5.79 -10.14 12.47
C LEU A 263 6.11 -9.20 11.30
N LEU A 264 6.40 -7.93 11.58
CA LEU A 264 6.79 -6.98 10.54
C LEU A 264 8.18 -7.28 9.99
N ASP A 265 9.12 -7.67 10.86
CA ASP A 265 10.47 -8.11 10.47
C ASP A 265 10.38 -9.34 9.54
N LEU A 266 9.54 -10.33 9.88
CA LEU A 266 9.26 -11.49 9.02
C LEU A 266 8.73 -11.07 7.64
N PHE A 267 7.73 -10.19 7.60
CA PHE A 267 7.16 -9.74 6.33
C PHE A 267 8.20 -9.00 5.48
N GLU A 268 9.02 -8.14 6.08
CA GLU A 268 10.08 -7.43 5.37
C GLU A 268 11.11 -8.41 4.77
N ASP A 269 11.53 -9.41 5.54
CA ASP A 269 12.47 -10.43 5.07
C ASP A 269 11.92 -11.19 3.85
N HIS A 270 10.64 -11.55 3.86
CA HIS A 270 9.99 -12.22 2.73
C HIS A 270 9.81 -11.30 1.51
N VAL A 271 9.52 -10.01 1.71
CA VAL A 271 9.52 -9.00 0.62
C VAL A 271 10.88 -8.94 -0.05
N ARG A 272 11.96 -8.81 0.72
CA ARG A 272 13.34 -8.74 0.21
C ARG A 272 13.75 -10.06 -0.47
N LYS A 273 13.42 -11.20 0.13
CA LYS A 273 13.73 -12.54 -0.41
C LYS A 273 13.02 -12.80 -1.74
N SER A 274 11.74 -12.41 -1.85
CA SER A 274 10.94 -12.56 -3.08
C SER A 274 11.53 -11.72 -4.22
N LEU A 275 11.84 -10.45 -3.97
CA LEU A 275 12.45 -9.55 -4.97
C LEU A 275 13.86 -9.98 -5.40
N ALA A 276 14.61 -10.67 -4.53
CA ALA A 276 15.90 -11.25 -4.88
C ALA A 276 15.78 -12.48 -5.81
N HIS A 277 14.63 -13.15 -5.85
CA HIS A 277 14.39 -14.37 -6.62
C HIS A 277 13.14 -14.25 -7.51
N PRO A 278 13.06 -13.26 -8.41
CA PRO A 278 11.83 -12.93 -9.12
C PRO A 278 11.32 -14.05 -10.05
N ASP A 279 12.15 -15.03 -10.39
CA ASP A 279 11.80 -16.16 -11.26
C ASP A 279 11.05 -17.29 -10.55
N VAL A 280 10.98 -17.24 -9.21
CA VAL A 280 10.16 -18.13 -8.39
C VAL A 280 8.79 -17.49 -8.21
N GLN A 281 7.71 -18.20 -8.54
CA GLN A 281 6.36 -17.62 -8.62
C GLN A 281 5.39 -18.15 -7.55
N GLU A 282 5.68 -19.33 -6.99
CA GLU A 282 4.78 -20.10 -6.13
C GLU A 282 5.47 -20.56 -4.83
N ASP A 283 6.51 -19.87 -4.40
CA ASP A 283 7.12 -20.12 -3.09
C ASP A 283 6.42 -19.31 -2.00
N LEU A 284 6.78 -19.62 -0.74
CA LEU A 284 6.20 -18.98 0.42
C LEU A 284 6.43 -17.46 0.41
N SER A 285 7.63 -17.01 0.00
CA SER A 285 7.93 -15.58 -0.04
C SER A 285 7.03 -14.85 -1.03
N THR A 286 6.90 -15.32 -2.27
CA THR A 286 6.03 -14.67 -3.27
C THR A 286 4.55 -14.69 -2.85
N ASP A 287 4.09 -15.80 -2.24
CA ASP A 287 2.71 -15.91 -1.74
C ASP A 287 2.44 -14.94 -0.57
N LEU A 288 3.42 -14.72 0.32
CA LEU A 288 3.29 -13.78 1.44
C LEU A 288 3.10 -12.33 1.00
N LEU A 289 3.66 -11.92 -0.14
CA LEU A 289 3.42 -10.57 -0.66
C LEU A 289 1.95 -10.38 -1.05
N TRP A 290 1.28 -11.43 -1.53
CA TRP A 290 -0.18 -11.38 -1.72
C TRP A 290 -0.92 -11.38 -0.38
N TYR A 291 -0.45 -12.16 0.60
CA TYR A 291 -1.02 -12.15 1.94
C TYR A 291 -0.96 -10.74 2.58
N LEU A 292 0.08 -9.96 2.33
CA LEU A 292 0.15 -8.56 2.79
C LEU A 292 -1.01 -7.69 2.26
N TRP A 293 -1.62 -8.05 1.13
CA TRP A 293 -2.76 -7.33 0.55
C TRP A 293 -4.13 -7.78 1.07
N VAL A 294 -4.32 -9.07 1.40
CA VAL A 294 -5.63 -9.64 1.75
C VAL A 294 -5.74 -10.24 3.16
N GLY A 295 -4.60 -10.54 3.79
CA GLY A 295 -4.52 -11.32 5.01
C GLY A 295 -5.00 -10.56 6.23
N GLU A 296 -5.81 -11.22 7.07
CA GLU A 296 -6.35 -10.59 8.27
C GLU A 296 -5.25 -10.13 9.26
N SER A 297 -4.13 -10.85 9.31
CA SER A 297 -2.98 -10.50 10.15
C SER A 297 -1.91 -9.70 9.38
N SER A 298 -2.23 -9.17 8.20
CA SER A 298 -1.34 -8.23 7.50
C SER A 298 -1.32 -6.89 8.21
N SER A 299 -0.12 -6.34 8.37
CA SER A 299 0.09 -4.96 8.85
C SER A 299 -0.28 -3.89 7.82
N LEU A 300 -0.50 -4.25 6.55
CA LEU A 300 -0.81 -3.30 5.48
C LEU A 300 -2.29 -3.31 5.06
N PHE A 301 -3.01 -4.40 5.32
CA PHE A 301 -4.43 -4.52 4.96
C PHE A 301 -5.38 -4.02 6.05
N GLY A 302 -5.19 -4.49 7.30
CA GLY A 302 -5.92 -4.01 8.48
C GLY A 302 -7.43 -4.33 8.49
N LYS A 303 -7.88 -5.35 7.77
CA LYS A 303 -9.29 -5.79 7.77
C LYS A 303 -9.36 -7.31 7.81
N GLU A 304 -10.52 -7.86 8.18
CA GLU A 304 -10.72 -9.31 8.25
C GLU A 304 -10.77 -9.99 6.87
N ALA A 305 -11.39 -9.35 5.89
CA ALA A 305 -11.55 -9.91 4.56
C ALA A 305 -11.73 -8.81 3.52
N MET A 306 -11.25 -9.06 2.30
CA MET A 306 -11.45 -8.20 1.15
C MET A 306 -12.73 -8.62 0.39
N THR A 307 -13.79 -7.81 0.40
CA THR A 307 -15.08 -8.19 -0.19
C THR A 307 -15.20 -7.81 -1.67
N THR A 308 -14.14 -8.03 -2.46
CA THR A 308 -14.10 -7.58 -3.87
C THR A 308 -15.10 -8.33 -4.74
N PHE A 309 -15.19 -9.65 -4.59
CA PHE A 309 -16.14 -10.48 -5.31
C PHE A 309 -17.59 -10.05 -5.03
N GLU A 310 -17.92 -9.87 -3.75
CA GLU A 310 -19.25 -9.50 -3.30
C GLU A 310 -19.67 -8.14 -3.86
N ARG A 311 -18.73 -7.18 -3.95
CA ARG A 311 -18.99 -5.86 -4.53
C ARG A 311 -19.30 -5.90 -6.03
N TYR A 312 -18.81 -6.90 -6.76
CA TYR A 312 -19.12 -7.05 -8.19
C TYR A 312 -20.41 -7.82 -8.43
N TYR A 313 -20.64 -8.90 -7.68
CA TYR A 313 -21.65 -9.90 -8.07
C TYR A 313 -22.79 -10.07 -7.08
N ILE A 314 -22.78 -9.40 -5.91
CA ILE A 314 -23.83 -9.54 -4.89
C ILE A 314 -24.43 -8.17 -4.57
N SER A 315 -25.76 -8.05 -4.69
CA SER A 315 -26.46 -6.79 -4.41
C SER A 315 -26.64 -6.47 -2.92
N ASP A 316 -26.66 -7.50 -2.07
CA ASP A 316 -26.79 -7.32 -0.62
C ASP A 316 -25.53 -6.64 -0.04
N LYS A 317 -25.64 -5.36 0.27
CA LYS A 317 -24.57 -4.53 0.82
C LYS A 317 -24.07 -5.00 2.19
N ALA A 318 -24.82 -5.84 2.92
CA ALA A 318 -24.32 -6.44 4.15
C ALA A 318 -23.08 -7.31 3.89
N THR A 319 -22.98 -7.91 2.71
CA THR A 319 -21.82 -8.72 2.28
C THR A 319 -20.61 -7.86 1.90
N HIS A 320 -20.76 -6.54 1.74
CA HIS A 320 -19.68 -5.62 1.36
C HIS A 320 -18.97 -5.00 2.56
N VAL A 321 -19.36 -5.38 3.78
CA VAL A 321 -18.83 -4.83 5.02
C VAL A 321 -17.52 -5.53 5.36
N GLU A 322 -16.44 -4.79 5.27
CA GLU A 322 -15.11 -5.25 5.66
C GLU A 322 -14.85 -4.82 7.10
N LYS A 323 -14.87 -5.78 8.03
CA LYS A 323 -14.62 -5.50 9.45
C LYS A 323 -13.15 -5.11 9.64
N LYS A 324 -12.95 -3.97 10.28
CA LYS A 324 -11.61 -3.41 10.54
C LYS A 324 -10.93 -4.16 11.67
N ASN A 325 -9.60 -4.25 11.59
CA ASN A 325 -8.78 -4.76 12.69
C ASN A 325 -9.01 -3.94 13.99
N PRO A 326 -9.05 -4.58 15.17
CA PRO A 326 -9.19 -3.90 16.46
C PRO A 326 -8.23 -2.73 16.69
N TYR A 327 -7.05 -2.75 16.06
CA TYR A 327 -6.11 -1.62 16.02
C TYR A 327 -6.80 -0.28 15.77
N TYR A 328 -7.71 -0.19 14.81
CA TYR A 328 -8.32 1.11 14.46
C TYR A 328 -9.20 1.71 15.55
N ARG A 329 -9.70 0.88 16.48
CA ARG A 329 -10.41 1.32 17.68
C ARG A 329 -9.42 1.61 18.80
N LEU A 330 -8.49 0.69 19.05
CA LEU A 330 -7.56 0.75 20.19
C LEU A 330 -6.46 1.80 20.01
N ARG A 331 -6.18 2.25 18.78
CA ARG A 331 -5.21 3.31 18.51
C ARG A 331 -5.59 4.68 19.07
N GLU A 332 -6.83 4.84 19.54
CA GLU A 332 -7.30 6.03 20.26
C GLU A 332 -6.88 6.01 21.74
N GLU A 333 -6.37 4.88 22.25
CA GLU A 333 -6.02 4.67 23.66
C GLU A 333 -4.49 4.85 23.88
N PRO A 334 -4.05 5.77 24.77
CA PRO A 334 -2.62 6.00 25.04
C PRO A 334 -1.85 4.74 25.45
N GLU A 335 -2.47 3.88 26.26
CA GLU A 335 -1.87 2.65 26.78
C GLU A 335 -1.53 1.66 25.66
N THR A 336 -2.40 1.55 24.66
CA THR A 336 -2.15 0.72 23.48
C THR A 336 -0.96 1.26 22.69
N ILE A 337 -0.88 2.58 22.48
CA ILE A 337 0.24 3.20 21.76
C ILE A 337 1.56 3.00 22.51
N CYS A 338 1.59 3.20 23.82
CA CYS A 338 2.79 2.93 24.63
C CYS A 338 3.24 1.47 24.54
N ARG A 339 2.30 0.51 24.57
CA ARG A 339 2.62 -0.92 24.41
C ARG A 339 3.23 -1.21 23.03
N ILE A 340 2.71 -0.59 21.97
CA ILE A 340 3.29 -0.71 20.63
C ILE A 340 4.71 -0.13 20.62
N LEU A 341 4.92 1.11 21.05
CA LEU A 341 6.25 1.74 21.10
C LEU A 341 7.27 0.87 21.86
N LYS A 342 6.89 0.35 23.02
CA LYS A 342 7.74 -0.55 23.81
C LYS A 342 8.09 -1.84 23.07
N ASN A 343 7.17 -2.41 22.30
CA ASN A 343 7.43 -3.60 21.48
C ASN A 343 8.45 -3.33 20.35
N PHE A 344 8.56 -2.09 19.89
CA PHE A 344 9.61 -1.66 18.96
C PHE A 344 10.89 -1.19 19.66
N GLY A 345 10.97 -1.26 20.99
CA GLY A 345 12.13 -0.82 21.77
C GLY A 345 12.22 0.70 21.94
N MET A 346 11.09 1.42 21.79
CA MET A 346 11.02 2.87 21.94
C MET A 346 10.56 3.30 23.33
N ASP A 347 10.90 4.54 23.67
CA ASP A 347 10.42 5.21 24.88
C ASP A 347 8.93 5.60 24.73
N GLU A 348 8.20 5.59 25.84
CA GLU A 348 6.79 5.98 25.87
C GLU A 348 6.56 7.46 25.52
N LYS A 349 7.60 8.30 25.59
CA LYS A 349 7.58 9.71 25.13
C LYS A 349 7.54 9.85 23.61
N GLY A 350 7.88 8.79 22.87
CA GLY A 350 7.83 8.77 21.42
C GLY A 350 6.40 8.85 20.86
N HIS A 351 6.33 9.04 19.55
CA HIS A 351 5.07 9.09 18.81
C HIS A 351 5.01 8.01 17.72
N ILE A 352 3.82 7.52 17.43
CA ILE A 352 3.56 6.75 16.21
C ILE A 352 3.07 7.71 15.12
N ILE A 353 3.70 7.67 13.95
CA ILE A 353 3.31 8.41 12.75
C ILE A 353 2.68 7.42 11.78
N ASN A 354 1.42 7.65 11.41
CA ASN A 354 0.61 6.69 10.64
C ASN A 354 0.09 7.26 9.31
N GLY A 355 0.28 6.50 8.21
CA GLY A 355 0.07 6.96 6.83
C GLY A 355 -1.12 6.37 6.05
N HIS A 356 -1.88 5.42 6.58
CA HIS A 356 -2.84 4.66 5.76
C HIS A 356 -4.31 5.12 5.79
N THR A 357 -4.83 5.60 6.92
CA THR A 357 -6.26 5.92 7.05
C THR A 357 -6.51 7.42 6.93
N PRO A 358 -7.23 7.88 5.89
CA PRO A 358 -7.56 9.29 5.73
C PRO A 358 -8.37 9.82 6.92
N VAL A 359 -7.95 10.94 7.47
CA VAL A 359 -8.64 11.60 8.58
C VAL A 359 -9.90 12.29 8.07
N LYS A 360 -11.07 11.90 8.58
CA LYS A 360 -12.36 12.49 8.20
C LYS A 360 -12.66 13.74 9.01
N GLU A 361 -11.88 14.81 8.82
CA GLU A 361 -12.05 16.07 9.59
C GLU A 361 -13.46 16.64 9.48
N LYS A 362 -14.09 16.56 8.29
CA LYS A 362 -15.50 16.99 8.11
C LYS A 362 -16.50 16.26 9.02
N LYS A 363 -16.14 15.07 9.51
CA LYS A 363 -16.93 14.27 10.46
C LYS A 363 -16.46 14.43 11.91
N GLY A 364 -15.55 15.37 12.18
CA GLY A 364 -15.01 15.65 13.51
C GLY A 364 -13.88 14.73 13.95
N GLU A 365 -13.27 13.95 13.04
CA GLU A 365 -12.10 13.13 13.39
C GLU A 365 -10.85 13.99 13.52
N GLU A 366 -10.10 13.79 14.61
CA GLU A 366 -8.83 14.48 14.84
C GLU A 366 -7.64 13.65 14.33
N PRO A 367 -6.64 14.31 13.68
CA PRO A 367 -5.42 13.64 13.21
C PRO A 367 -4.45 13.30 14.35
N ILE A 368 -4.55 14.02 15.48
CA ILE A 368 -3.78 13.74 16.69
C ILE A 368 -4.67 12.91 17.62
N LYS A 369 -4.21 11.72 17.98
CA LYS A 369 -4.98 10.70 18.71
C LYS A 369 -4.25 10.27 19.97
N ALA A 370 -4.94 9.53 20.83
CA ALA A 370 -4.34 8.92 22.03
C ALA A 370 -3.55 9.93 22.89
N GLY A 371 -4.12 11.12 23.11
CA GLY A 371 -3.50 12.16 23.92
C GLY A 371 -2.19 12.73 23.35
N GLY A 372 -2.00 12.66 22.03
CA GLY A 372 -0.80 13.17 21.35
C GLY A 372 0.14 12.09 20.83
N LYS A 373 0.02 10.84 21.29
CA LYS A 373 0.98 9.76 21.00
C LYS A 373 0.88 9.15 19.60
N LEU A 374 -0.25 9.35 18.92
CA LEU A 374 -0.44 8.88 17.55
C LEU A 374 -0.80 10.07 16.66
N ILE A 375 -0.08 10.20 15.56
CA ILE A 375 -0.23 11.28 14.59
C ILE A 375 -0.55 10.65 13.24
N VAL A 376 -1.76 10.85 12.76
CA VAL A 376 -2.18 10.41 11.44
C VAL A 376 -1.88 11.51 10.43
N ILE A 377 -1.08 11.19 9.42
CA ILE A 377 -0.65 12.15 8.38
C ILE A 377 -1.31 11.91 7.02
N ASP A 378 -2.17 10.90 6.90
CA ASP A 378 -2.94 10.69 5.68
C ASP A 378 -4.10 11.69 5.57
N GLY A 379 -3.96 12.64 4.65
CA GLY A 379 -4.94 13.72 4.43
C GLY A 379 -5.60 13.71 3.07
N GLY A 380 -5.49 12.62 2.28
CA GLY A 380 -6.25 12.52 1.03
C GLY A 380 -5.64 13.27 -0.16
N PHE A 381 -4.34 13.13 -0.39
CA PHE A 381 -3.69 13.61 -1.62
C PHE A 381 -4.35 13.07 -2.89
N SER A 382 -4.97 11.89 -2.78
CA SER A 382 -5.82 11.31 -3.80
C SER A 382 -7.19 12.02 -3.84
N LYS A 383 -7.50 12.64 -4.98
CA LYS A 383 -8.75 13.41 -5.25
C LYS A 383 -10.04 12.72 -4.78
N PRO A 384 -10.25 11.40 -4.99
CA PRO A 384 -11.41 10.68 -4.46
C PRO A 384 -11.67 10.88 -2.96
N TYR A 385 -10.62 11.00 -2.14
CA TYR A 385 -10.75 11.10 -0.68
C TYR A 385 -10.97 12.54 -0.19
N GLN A 386 -10.64 13.56 -1.00
CA GLN A 386 -10.81 14.98 -0.64
C GLN A 386 -12.27 15.34 -0.33
N LYS A 387 -13.25 14.65 -0.96
CA LYS A 387 -14.68 14.84 -0.66
C LYS A 387 -14.98 14.52 0.80
N GLU A 388 -14.36 13.46 1.35
CA GLU A 388 -14.53 13.01 2.73
C GLU A 388 -13.63 13.74 3.74
N THR A 389 -12.37 13.99 3.38
CA THR A 389 -11.38 14.61 4.30
C THR A 389 -11.56 16.12 4.41
N GLY A 390 -11.89 16.81 3.31
CA GLY A 390 -12.00 18.26 3.26
C GLY A 390 -10.69 19.03 3.10
N ILE A 391 -9.56 18.32 3.09
CA ILE A 391 -8.20 18.84 2.92
C ILE A 391 -7.47 17.97 1.89
N ALA A 392 -6.30 18.40 1.43
CA ALA A 392 -5.49 17.68 0.46
C ALA A 392 -4.42 16.78 1.07
N GLY A 393 -4.11 16.94 2.36
CA GLY A 393 -2.97 16.25 2.95
C GLY A 393 -2.56 16.85 4.28
N TYR A 394 -1.78 16.09 5.04
CA TYR A 394 -0.97 16.66 6.11
C TYR A 394 0.51 16.55 5.78
N THR A 395 1.30 17.44 6.38
CA THR A 395 2.74 17.29 6.49
C THR A 395 3.13 17.51 7.94
N LEU A 396 3.85 16.54 8.50
CA LEU A 396 4.41 16.63 9.83
C LEU A 396 5.83 17.18 9.72
N LEU A 397 6.05 18.33 10.35
CA LEU A 397 7.34 19.00 10.41
C LEU A 397 7.99 18.68 11.75
N TYR A 398 9.20 18.13 11.72
CA TYR A 398 10.01 17.84 12.89
C TYR A 398 11.30 18.66 12.85
N ASN A 399 11.62 19.34 13.96
CA ASN A 399 12.89 20.04 14.13
C ASN A 399 13.32 20.03 15.60
N SER A 400 14.44 20.69 15.91
CA SER A 400 15.02 20.70 17.28
C SER A 400 14.11 21.30 18.37
N TYR A 401 12.98 21.92 18.01
CA TYR A 401 12.02 22.50 18.94
C TYR A 401 10.74 21.66 19.10
N GLY A 402 10.54 20.62 18.29
CA GLY A 402 9.38 19.72 18.38
C GLY A 402 8.69 19.47 17.04
N MET A 403 7.39 19.17 17.10
CA MET A 403 6.57 18.67 15.99
C MET A 403 5.40 19.60 15.67
N GLN A 404 5.21 19.90 14.38
CA GLN A 404 4.08 20.69 13.88
C GLN A 404 3.37 19.95 12.75
N LEU A 405 2.06 19.82 12.85
CA LEU A 405 1.22 19.25 11.79
C LEU A 405 0.66 20.39 10.95
N ALA A 406 1.02 20.44 9.68
CA ALA A 406 0.46 21.36 8.70
C ALA A 406 -0.63 20.64 7.89
N ALA A 407 -1.86 21.16 7.90
CA ALA A 407 -2.95 20.70 7.05
C ALA A 407 -3.02 21.55 5.79
N HIS A 408 -3.06 20.92 4.61
CA HIS A 408 -3.01 21.60 3.31
C HIS A 408 -4.37 21.65 2.64
N GLU A 409 -4.75 22.80 2.09
CA GLU A 409 -5.94 22.91 1.25
C GLU A 409 -5.72 22.30 -0.16
N PRO A 410 -6.79 21.82 -0.83
CA PRO A 410 -6.71 21.36 -2.22
C PRO A 410 -6.15 22.41 -3.18
N PHE A 411 -5.10 22.03 -3.88
CA PHE A 411 -4.57 22.81 -4.99
C PHE A 411 -5.58 22.82 -6.14
N LYS A 412 -6.05 24.00 -6.54
CA LYS A 412 -7.04 24.16 -7.61
C LYS A 412 -6.39 23.97 -8.98
N THR A 413 -5.64 24.98 -9.45
CA THR A 413 -4.90 24.95 -10.72
C THR A 413 -3.73 25.93 -10.67
N ILE A 414 -2.72 25.73 -11.53
CA ILE A 414 -1.60 26.68 -11.69
C ILE A 414 -2.13 28.07 -12.05
N LYS A 415 -3.10 28.14 -12.96
CA LYS A 415 -3.70 29.41 -13.39
C LYS A 415 -4.36 30.15 -12.22
N ALA A 416 -5.18 29.46 -11.43
CA ALA A 416 -5.82 30.05 -10.25
C ALA A 416 -4.81 30.49 -9.19
N ALA A 417 -3.75 29.72 -8.95
CA ALA A 417 -2.70 30.11 -8.01
C ALA A 417 -1.98 31.41 -8.45
N VAL A 418 -1.75 31.58 -9.75
CA VAL A 418 -1.12 32.78 -10.32
C VAL A 418 -2.08 33.98 -10.35
N GLU A 419 -3.34 33.78 -10.73
CA GLU A 419 -4.34 34.85 -10.86
C GLU A 419 -4.87 35.34 -9.51
N ASP A 420 -5.14 34.42 -8.59
CA ASP A 420 -5.69 34.75 -7.27
C ASP A 420 -4.61 35.13 -6.25
N GLY A 421 -3.33 34.96 -6.60
CA GLY A 421 -2.20 35.05 -5.66
C GLY A 421 -2.32 34.08 -4.50
N SER A 422 -3.08 32.99 -4.69
CA SER A 422 -3.36 32.00 -3.66
C SER A 422 -2.19 31.02 -3.55
N ASP A 423 -1.53 31.02 -2.39
CA ASP A 423 -0.59 29.97 -1.99
C ASP A 423 -1.36 28.86 -1.24
N ILE A 424 -0.74 27.69 -1.04
CA ILE A 424 -1.35 26.61 -0.26
C ILE A 424 -1.51 27.09 1.18
N VAL A 425 -2.73 27.49 1.55
CA VAL A 425 -3.04 27.92 2.91
C VAL A 425 -2.91 26.70 3.82
N SER A 426 -1.92 26.76 4.71
CA SER A 426 -1.63 25.69 5.66
C SER A 426 -2.10 26.07 7.06
N VAL A 427 -3.02 25.32 7.64
CA VAL A 427 -3.35 25.45 9.07
C VAL A 427 -2.32 24.65 9.85
N LYS A 428 -1.53 25.32 10.71
CA LYS A 428 -0.51 24.68 11.54
C LYS A 428 -1.07 24.38 12.93
N ARG A 429 -0.97 23.11 13.36
CA ARG A 429 -1.28 22.65 14.72
C ARG A 429 0.01 22.22 15.40
N LEU A 430 0.25 22.74 16.61
CA LEU A 430 1.37 22.27 17.44
C LEU A 430 1.01 20.87 17.94
N VAL A 431 1.88 19.90 17.67
CA VAL A 431 1.69 18.50 18.10
C VAL A 431 2.45 18.25 19.38
N ASP A 432 3.73 18.61 19.36
CA ASP A 432 4.64 18.38 20.48
C ASP A 432 5.69 19.48 20.54
N ARG A 433 6.15 19.78 21.76
CA ARG A 433 7.23 20.73 22.03
C ARG A 433 8.16 20.12 23.05
N VAL A 434 9.42 19.97 22.65
CA VAL A 434 10.46 19.46 23.56
C VAL A 434 10.77 20.50 24.64
N GLU A 435 10.95 20.05 25.89
CA GLU A 435 11.34 20.91 27.02
C GLU A 435 12.76 21.46 26.84
N GLU A 436 13.66 20.59 26.39
CA GLU A 436 15.03 20.93 26.03
C GLU A 436 15.25 20.73 24.52
N ARG A 437 16.03 21.63 23.92
CA ARG A 437 16.32 21.58 22.49
C ARG A 437 17.09 20.28 22.15
N THR A 438 16.55 19.50 21.24
CA THR A 438 17.22 18.29 20.72
C THR A 438 18.52 18.68 20.00
N CYS A 439 19.65 18.13 20.43
CA CYS A 439 20.93 18.29 19.77
C CYS A 439 21.16 17.16 18.76
N VAL A 440 22.09 17.36 17.80
CA VAL A 440 22.42 16.34 16.80
C VAL A 440 22.86 15.03 17.45
N LYS A 441 23.63 15.07 18.55
CA LYS A 441 24.07 13.87 19.29
C LYS A 441 22.90 13.00 19.79
N ASP A 442 21.72 13.59 19.98
CA ASP A 442 20.54 12.90 20.53
C ASP A 442 19.69 12.22 19.42
N THR A 443 20.05 12.42 18.14
CA THR A 443 19.34 11.83 16.98
C THR A 443 19.97 10.50 16.58
N ASN A 444 19.26 9.71 15.76
CA ASN A 444 19.82 8.47 15.19
C ASN A 444 21.15 8.71 14.47
N ILE A 445 21.22 9.76 13.64
CA ILE A 445 22.44 10.15 12.94
C ILE A 445 23.55 10.51 13.94
N GLY A 446 23.21 11.24 15.01
CA GLY A 446 24.17 11.53 16.07
C GLY A 446 24.75 10.29 16.73
N GLN A 447 23.91 9.29 17.01
CA GLN A 447 24.33 8.03 17.60
C GLN A 447 25.25 7.23 16.64
N GLU A 448 24.95 7.21 15.34
CA GLU A 448 25.82 6.59 14.33
C GLU A 448 27.18 7.32 14.22
N LEU A 449 27.18 8.65 14.25
CA LEU A 449 28.41 9.45 14.23
C LEU A 449 29.25 9.21 15.48
N LEU A 450 28.63 9.14 16.66
CA LEU A 450 29.32 8.82 17.91
C LEU A 450 29.95 7.42 17.86
N LYS A 451 29.20 6.42 17.39
CA LYS A 451 29.74 5.06 17.19
C LYS A 451 30.92 5.06 16.22
N THR A 452 30.83 5.82 15.13
CA THR A 452 31.92 5.95 14.15
C THR A 452 33.16 6.58 14.79
N ILE A 453 32.97 7.59 15.65
CA ILE A 453 34.07 8.18 16.42
C ILE A 453 34.71 7.12 17.32
N ASP A 454 33.92 6.37 18.09
CA ASP A 454 34.42 5.31 18.98
C ASP A 454 35.20 4.24 18.20
N ASP A 455 34.68 3.79 17.05
CA ASP A 455 35.32 2.80 16.18
C ASP A 455 36.66 3.34 15.62
N LEU A 456 36.70 4.62 15.23
CA LEU A 456 37.93 5.27 14.75
C LEU A 456 38.96 5.48 15.86
N GLU A 457 38.53 5.85 17.07
CA GLU A 457 39.40 5.96 18.23
C GLU A 457 40.02 4.60 18.58
N TYR A 458 39.22 3.53 18.57
CA TYR A 458 39.72 2.17 18.77
C TYR A 458 40.76 1.76 17.73
N LEU A 459 40.51 2.07 16.45
CA LEU A 459 41.46 1.79 15.37
C LEU A 459 42.76 2.60 15.52
N PHE A 460 42.66 3.87 15.91
CA PHE A 460 43.82 4.73 16.14
C PHE A 460 44.67 4.21 17.30
N GLU A 461 44.05 3.84 18.42
CA GLU A 461 44.74 3.29 19.60
C GLU A 461 45.42 1.93 19.33
N ASN A 462 44.90 1.16 18.38
CA ASN A 462 45.42 -0.16 18.03
C ASN A 462 46.11 -0.19 16.66
N TYR A 463 46.42 0.97 16.07
CA TYR A 463 46.95 1.06 14.71
C TYR A 463 48.26 0.27 14.52
N GLU A 464 49.15 0.24 15.52
CA GLU A 464 50.39 -0.55 15.44
C GLU A 464 50.20 -2.08 15.58
N LYS A 465 48.98 -2.53 15.94
CA LYS A 465 48.63 -3.96 16.06
C LYS A 465 47.96 -4.51 14.80
N TYR A 466 47.60 -3.64 13.87
CA TYR A 466 47.10 -3.95 12.53
C TYR A 466 48.16 -3.62 11.49
#